data_AF-A0A0D8LBJ7-F1
#
_entry.id   AF-A0A0D8LBJ7-F1
#
_cell.length_a   1.000
_cell.length_b   1.000
_cell.length_c   1.000
_cell.angle_alpha   90.00
_cell.angle_beta   90.00
_cell.angle_gamma   90.00
#
_symmetry.space_group_name_H-M   'P 1'
#
loop_
_entity.id
_entity.type
_entity.pdbx_description
1 polymer ?
#
loop_
_entity_poly.entity_id
_entity_poly.type
_entity_poly.pdbx_seq_one_letter_code
_entity_poly.pdbx_strand_id
1 'polypeptide(L)' 'MAHEIKLDVAEKKAFQLNTLLYVLRDMDFNDLDGQQISALVELASSLSDPVSSWLIEENAHRKES' A
#
# COMPACT_ATOMS: atom_id res chain seq x y z
N MET A 1 -2.97 19.64 9.15
CA MET A 1 -3.52 19.59 7.78
C MET A 1 -2.63 18.61 7.03
N ALA A 2 -3.08 17.34 6.98
CA ALA A 2 -2.34 16.26 6.34
C ALA A 2 -2.20 16.57 4.85
N HIS A 3 -1.06 16.23 4.25
CA HIS A 3 -0.85 16.38 2.82
C HIS A 3 -1.93 15.59 2.09
N GLU A 4 -2.84 16.29 1.42
CA GLU A 4 -3.86 15.71 0.55
C GLU A 4 -3.13 14.87 -0.51
N ILE A 5 -3.17 13.55 -0.36
CA ILE A 5 -2.57 12.66 -1.35
C ILE A 5 -3.49 12.69 -2.55
N LYS A 6 -2.92 13.05 -3.70
CA LYS A 6 -3.68 13.10 -4.94
C LYS A 6 -4.20 11.71 -5.30
N LEU A 7 -5.43 11.65 -5.79
CA LEU A 7 -6.11 10.41 -6.20
C LEU A 7 -5.24 9.55 -7.14
N ASP A 8 -4.57 10.16 -8.12
CA ASP A 8 -3.70 9.48 -9.07
C ASP A 8 -2.52 8.77 -8.40
N VAL A 9 -1.99 9.36 -7.33
CA VAL A 9 -0.91 8.77 -6.52
C VAL A 9 -1.44 7.59 -5.72
N ALA A 10 -2.59 7.75 -5.06
CA ALA A 10 -3.24 6.68 -4.31
C ALA A 10 -3.61 5.49 -5.20
N GLU A 11 -4.21 5.72 -6.37
CA GLU A 11 -4.54 4.67 -7.34
C GLU A 11 -3.30 3.91 -7.82
N LYS A 12 -2.23 4.64 -8.17
CA LYS A 12 -0.98 4.02 -8.60
C LYS A 12 -0.36 3.16 -7.49
N LYS A 13 -0.35 3.65 -6.26
CA LYS A 13 0.16 2.92 -5.09
C LYS A 13 -0.69 1.70 -4.76
N ALA A 14 -2.02 1.81 -4.87
CA ALA A 14 -2.94 0.70 -4.69
C ALA A 14 -2.73 -0.39 -5.75
N PHE A 15 -2.53 -0.01 -7.01
CA PHE A 15 -2.19 -0.95 -8.08
C PHE A 15 -0.87 -1.68 -7.78
N GLN A 16 0.18 -0.93 -7.43
CA GLN A 16 1.49 -1.49 -7.06
C GLN A 16 1.40 -2.43 -5.85
N LEU A 17 0.64 -2.06 -4.81
CA LEU A 17 0.40 -2.88 -3.64
C LEU A 17 -0.32 -4.17 -4.01
N ASN A 18 -1.38 -4.07 -4.81
CA ASN A 18 -2.15 -5.24 -5.24
C ASN A 18 -1.29 -6.21 -6.08
N THR A 19 -0.44 -5.68 -6.98
CA THR A 19 0.52 -6.51 -7.72
C THR A 19 1.52 -7.19 -6.78
N LEU A 20 2.09 -6.46 -5.82
CA LEU A 20 3.02 -7.01 -4.84
C LEU A 20 2.36 -8.13 -4.04
N LEU A 21 1.16 -7.90 -3.50
CA LEU A 21 0.42 -8.91 -2.73
C LEU A 21 0.10 -10.15 -3.56
N TYR A 22 -0.24 -9.97 -4.84
CA TYR A 22 -0.48 -11.09 -5.76
C TYR A 22 0.78 -11.94 -5.94
N VAL A 23 1.94 -11.31 -6.14
CA VAL A 23 3.23 -12.00 -6.26
C VAL A 23 3.61 -12.69 -4.95
N LEU A 24 3.44 -12.01 -3.82
CA LEU A 24 3.74 -12.57 -2.50
C LEU A 24 2.86 -13.77 -2.13
N ARG A 25 1.61 -13.81 -2.60
CA ARG A 25 0.68 -14.91 -2.32
C ARG A 25 1.21 -16.26 -2.79
N ASP A 26 1.85 -16.27 -3.96
CA ASP A 26 2.31 -17.49 -4.61
C ASP A 26 3.83 -17.70 -4.44
N MET A 27 4.48 -16.84 -3.64
CA MET A 27 5.92 -16.87 -3.39
C MET A 27 6.27 -17.93 -2.34
N ASP A 28 7.26 -18.77 -2.64
CA ASP A 28 7.86 -19.65 -1.63
C ASP A 28 8.88 -18.85 -0.81
N PHE A 29 8.50 -18.52 0.42
CA PHE A 29 9.34 -17.75 1.34
C PHE A 29 10.55 -18.53 1.87
N ASN A 30 10.62 -19.85 1.63
CA ASN A 30 11.74 -20.67 2.11
C ASN A 30 13.08 -20.33 1.44
N ASP A 31 13.04 -19.76 0.24
CA ASP A 31 14.23 -19.35 -0.52
C ASP A 31 14.68 -17.90 -0.20
N LEU A 32 13.96 -17.20 0.66
CA LEU A 32 14.28 -15.82 1.04
C LEU A 32 15.01 -15.75 2.36
N ASP A 33 16.04 -14.92 2.41
CA ASP A 33 16.67 -14.55 3.68
C ASP A 33 15.84 -13.47 4.42
N GLY A 34 16.18 -13.25 5.70
CA GLY A 34 15.47 -12.29 6.54
C GLY A 34 15.55 -10.85 6.03
N GLN A 35 16.59 -10.49 5.28
CA GLN A 35 16.74 -9.15 4.71
C GLN A 35 15.78 -8.95 3.53
N GLN A 36 15.64 -9.97 2.68
CA GLN A 36 14.68 -9.96 1.57
C GLN A 36 13.24 -9.88 2.08
N ILE A 37 12.90 -10.65 3.12
CA ILE A 37 11.58 -10.57 3.76
C ILE A 37 11.34 -9.17 4.34
N SER A 38 12.32 -8.60 5.05
CA SER A 38 12.21 -7.23 5.59
C SER A 38 11.97 -6.19 4.50
N ALA A 39 12.69 -6.27 3.39
CA ALA A 39 12.53 -5.36 2.25
C ALA A 39 11.14 -5.47 1.61
N LEU A 40 10.58 -6.67 1.51
CA LEU A 40 9.22 -6.88 0.99
C LEU A 40 8.16 -6.30 1.93
N VAL A 41 8.35 -6.44 3.24
CA VAL A 41 7.46 -5.85 4.27
C VAL A 41 7.53 -4.32 4.25
N GLU A 42 8.73 -3.76 4.16
CA GLU A 42 8.93 -2.30 4.03
C GLU A 42 8.27 -1.77 2.76
N LEU A 43 8.44 -2.48 1.63
CA LEU A 43 7.81 -2.10 0.37
C LEU A 43 6.28 -2.14 0.49
N ALA A 44 5.71 -3.21 1.04
CA ALA A 44 4.27 -3.33 1.26
C ALA A 44 3.74 -2.18 2.14
N SER A 45 4.42 -1.89 3.25
CA SER A 45 4.08 -0.78 4.16
C SER A 45 4.11 0.58 3.45
N SER A 46 5.17 0.85 2.69
CA SER A 46 5.33 2.11 1.94
C SER A 46 4.27 2.34 0.86
N LEU A 47 3.69 1.25 0.34
CA LEU A 47 2.61 1.29 -0.65
C LEU A 47 1.23 1.37 0.03
N SER A 48 1.06 0.75 1.21
CA SER A 48 -0.21 0.77 1.96
C SER A 48 -0.49 2.09 2.67
N ASP A 49 0.52 2.79 3.16
CA ASP A 49 0.37 4.07 3.86
C ASP A 49 -0.40 5.11 3.02
N PRO A 50 0.04 5.46 1.79
CA PRO A 50 -0.65 6.46 0.98
C PRO A 50 -2.08 6.02 0.58
N VAL A 51 -2.30 4.72 0.38
CA VAL A 51 -3.63 4.16 0.05
C VAL A 51 -4.57 4.26 1.24
N SER A 52 -4.07 3.93 2.44
CA SER A 52 -4.85 3.96 3.68
C SER A 52 -5.19 5.40 4.07
N SER A 53 -4.23 6.33 3.95
CA SER A 53 -4.48 7.75 4.15
C SER A 53 -5.58 8.26 3.22
N TRP A 54 -5.49 7.94 1.93
CA TRP A 54 -6.52 8.34 0.96
C TRP A 54 -7.91 7.76 1.30
N LEU A 55 -8.00 6.47 1.67
CA LEU A 55 -9.28 5.85 2.05
C LEU A 55 -9.90 6.47 3.32
N ILE A 56 -9.07 6.89 4.28
CA ILE A 56 -9.54 7.56 5.49
C ILE A 56 -10.09 8.95 5.14
N GLU A 57 -9.37 9.70 4.31
CA GLU A 57 -9.77 11.03 3.84
C GLU A 57 -11.07 10.98 3.02
N GLU A 58 -11.16 10.08 2.04
CA GLU A 58 -12.36 9.87 1.22
C GLU A 58 -13.59 9.50 2.09
N ASN A 59 -13.42 8.63 3.09
CA ASN A 59 -14.50 8.28 4.01
C ASN A 59 -14.90 9.44 4.94
N ALA A 60 -13.97 10.33 5.30
CA ALA A 60 -14.29 11.52 6.07
C ALA A 60 -15.15 12.48 5.22
N HIS A 61 -14.76 12.74 3.97
CA HIS A 61 -15.53 13.58 3.05
C HIS A 61 -16.94 13.06 2.77
N ARG A 62 -17.12 11.74 2.65
CA ARG A 62 -18.46 11.13 2.46
C ARG A 62 -19.40 11.29 3.65
N LYS A 63 -18.88 11.45 4.87
CA LYS A 63 -19.70 11.67 6.08
C LYS A 63 -20.11 13.13 6.26
N GLU A 64 -19.40 14.04 5.62
CA GLU A 64 -19.67 15.48 5.65
C GLU A 64 -20.62 15.95 4.52
N SER A 65 -20.85 15.09 3.51
CA SER A 65 -21.80 15.28 2.40
C SER A 65 -23.18 14.69 2.68
#